data_AF-A0A832GEA4-F1
#
_entry.id   AF-A0A832GEA4-F1
#
_cell.length_a   1.000
_cell.length_b   1.000
_cell.length_c   1.000
_cell.angle_alpha   90.00
_cell.angle_beta   90.00
_cell.angle_gamma   90.00
#
_symmetry.space_group_name_H-M   'P 1'
#
loop_
_entity.id
_entity.type
_entity.pdbx_description
1 polymer ?
#
loop_
_entity_poly.entity_id
_entity_poly.type
_entity_poly.pdbx_seq_one_letter_code
_entity_poly.pdbx_strand_id
1 'polypeptide(L)'
;MLRDLDSNESVLLMYLAGELPEADRIEVEQMLRNDGALRSELEALRDAQAKIEAGLSALDERQGLAGTAEGMSRVVMAEWRRRQAAESRRVAPQAVEGRGWRWWHTAAAAAAVLIGLIAWWGLSGGWVPEPTPERQIAGGGSGETQGDAEKLAMLEGSLWDVSQPNDSMLAVAEMHLAELTRDFDRWSDGAP
;
A
#
# COMPACT_ATOMS: atom_id res chain seq x y z
N MET A 1 -12.45 -16.46 -11.63
CA MET A 1 -13.75 -16.02 -11.12
C MET A 1 -13.74 -15.59 -9.64
N LEU A 2 -12.86 -16.11 -8.75
CA LEU A 2 -12.71 -15.50 -7.40
C LEU A 2 -11.75 -14.28 -7.36
N ARG A 3 -10.84 -14.14 -8.33
CA ARG A 3 -9.88 -13.02 -8.38
C ARG A 3 -10.49 -11.64 -8.66
N ASP A 4 -11.71 -11.57 -9.21
CA ASP A 4 -12.40 -10.30 -9.47
C ASP A 4 -13.22 -9.81 -8.26
N LEU A 5 -13.52 -10.70 -7.31
CA LEU A 5 -14.33 -10.37 -6.11
C LEU A 5 -13.50 -9.59 -5.07
N ASP A 6 -12.25 -9.99 -4.82
CA ASP A 6 -11.34 -9.26 -3.90
C ASP A 6 -11.13 -7.80 -4.34
N SER A 7 -11.14 -7.55 -5.66
CA SER A 7 -11.03 -6.19 -6.20
C SER A 7 -12.28 -5.37 -5.94
N ASN A 8 -13.46 -5.96 -6.09
CA ASN A 8 -14.73 -5.26 -5.91
C ASN A 8 -15.02 -4.97 -4.43
N GLU A 9 -14.72 -5.90 -3.53
CA GLU A 9 -14.89 -5.71 -2.09
C GLU A 9 -14.03 -4.55 -1.58
N SER A 10 -12.76 -4.49 -2.00
CA SER A 10 -11.84 -3.41 -1.65
C SER A 10 -12.35 -2.03 -2.10
N VAL A 11 -12.91 -1.94 -3.32
CA VAL A 11 -13.52 -0.70 -3.84
C VAL A 11 -14.77 -0.32 -3.05
N LEU A 12 -15.63 -1.27 -2.68
CA LEU A 12 -16.80 -1.00 -1.85
C LEU A 12 -16.43 -0.55 -0.42
N LEU A 13 -15.36 -1.10 0.15
CA LEU A 13 -14.83 -0.65 1.45
C LEU A 13 -14.30 0.79 1.36
N MET A 14 -13.55 1.14 0.31
CA MET A 14 -13.11 2.52 0.08
C MET A 14 -14.29 3.47 -0.15
N TYR A 15 -15.32 3.02 -0.88
CA TYR A 15 -16.57 3.76 -1.08
C TYR A 15 -17.27 4.05 0.25
N LEU A 16 -17.41 3.04 1.13
CA LEU A 16 -18.00 3.21 2.46
C LEU A 16 -17.18 4.13 3.37
N ALA A 17 -15.85 4.07 3.26
CA ALA A 17 -14.94 4.95 3.99
C ALA A 17 -14.97 6.40 3.48
N GLY A 18 -15.56 6.67 2.31
CA GLY A 18 -15.57 8.00 1.68
C GLY A 18 -14.20 8.41 1.12
N GLU A 19 -13.30 7.46 0.90
CA GLU A 19 -11.93 7.68 0.43
C GLU A 19 -11.81 7.67 -1.10
N LEU A 20 -12.89 7.35 -1.82
CA LEU A 20 -12.89 7.35 -3.29
C LEU A 20 -13.00 8.77 -3.86
N PRO A 21 -12.20 9.11 -4.91
CA PRO A 21 -12.40 10.31 -5.71
C PRO A 21 -13.83 10.41 -6.27
N GLU A 22 -14.28 11.64 -6.57
CA GLU A 22 -15.65 11.89 -7.04
C GLU A 22 -15.96 11.16 -8.36
N ALA A 23 -15.00 11.08 -9.28
CA ALA A 23 -15.15 10.35 -10.54
C ALA A 23 -15.39 8.85 -10.32
N ASP A 24 -14.57 8.22 -9.47
CA ASP A 24 -14.66 6.79 -9.17
C ASP A 24 -15.94 6.46 -8.39
N ARG A 25 -16.38 7.38 -7.50
CA ARG A 25 -17.68 7.25 -6.83
C ARG A 25 -18.84 7.17 -7.81
N ILE A 26 -18.85 8.02 -8.85
CA ILE A 26 -19.92 7.99 -9.87
C ILE A 26 -19.94 6.65 -10.60
N GLU A 27 -18.77 6.08 -10.90
CA GLU A 27 -18.65 4.77 -11.53
C GLU A 27 -19.20 3.66 -10.63
N VAL A 28 -18.81 3.62 -9.35
CA VAL A 28 -19.35 2.66 -8.38
C VAL A 28 -20.86 2.81 -8.22
N GLU A 29 -21.38 4.04 -8.15
CA GLU A 29 -22.82 4.31 -8.10
C GLU A 29 -23.55 3.84 -9.37
N GLN A 30 -22.89 3.87 -10.53
CA GLN A 30 -23.43 3.31 -11.77
C GLN A 30 -23.41 1.78 -11.76
N MET A 31 -22.33 1.17 -11.26
CA MET A 31 -22.24 -0.29 -11.08
C MET A 31 -23.33 -0.79 -10.13
N LEU A 32 -23.53 -0.14 -8.98
CA LEU A 32 -24.56 -0.49 -8.00
C LEU A 32 -25.98 -0.37 -8.58
N ARG A 33 -26.24 0.56 -9.50
CA ARG A 33 -27.53 0.67 -10.18
C ARG A 33 -27.80 -0.52 -11.09
N ASN A 34 -26.77 -1.06 -11.73
CA ASN A 34 -26.89 -2.11 -12.73
C ASN A 34 -26.75 -3.53 -12.13
N ASP A 35 -26.00 -3.68 -11.04
CA ASP A 35 -25.69 -4.96 -10.42
C ASP A 35 -26.42 -5.12 -9.07
N GLY A 36 -27.29 -6.14 -9.00
CA GLY A 36 -28.00 -6.49 -7.78
C GLY A 36 -27.15 -7.24 -6.75
N ALA A 37 -26.19 -8.05 -7.19
CA ALA A 37 -25.31 -8.79 -6.30
C ALA A 37 -24.37 -7.81 -5.57
N LEU A 38 -23.82 -6.83 -6.30
CA LEU A 38 -22.96 -5.79 -5.72
C LEU A 38 -23.68 -4.95 -4.66
N ARG A 39 -24.98 -4.68 -4.85
CA ARG A 39 -25.81 -4.01 -3.83
C ARG A 39 -26.01 -4.86 -2.59
N SER A 40 -26.25 -6.16 -2.74
CA SER A 40 -26.36 -7.08 -1.61
C SER A 40 -25.07 -7.17 -0.82
N GLU A 41 -23.93 -7.14 -1.51
CA GLU A 41 -22.60 -7.14 -0.89
C GLU A 41 -22.33 -5.83 -0.11
N LEU A 42 -22.63 -4.68 -0.71
CA LEU A 42 -22.53 -3.38 -0.02
C LEU A 42 -23.39 -3.35 1.26
N GLU A 43 -24.60 -3.91 1.21
CA GLU A 43 -25.48 -4.00 2.38
C GLU A 43 -24.91 -4.93 3.46
N ALA A 44 -24.34 -6.08 3.07
CA ALA A 44 -23.67 -6.98 3.99
C ALA A 44 -22.47 -6.32 4.70
N LEU A 45 -21.69 -5.51 3.97
CA LEU A 45 -20.58 -4.74 4.54
C LEU A 45 -21.07 -3.68 5.53
N ARG A 46 -22.15 -2.96 5.22
CA ARG A 46 -22.79 -2.00 6.14
C ARG A 46 -23.29 -2.65 7.42
N ASP A 47 -23.93 -3.82 7.30
CA ASP A 47 -24.40 -4.59 8.44
C ASP A 47 -23.22 -5.06 9.32
N ALA A 48 -22.11 -5.47 8.72
CA ALA A 48 -20.90 -5.85 9.45
C ALA A 48 -20.30 -4.65 10.20
N GLN A 49 -20.19 -3.49 9.53
CA GLN A 49 -19.72 -2.24 10.15
C GLN A 49 -20.61 -1.84 11.34
N ALA A 50 -21.93 -1.83 11.16
CA ALA A 50 -22.88 -1.47 12.21
C ALA A 50 -22.77 -2.39 13.44
N LYS A 51 -22.52 -3.69 13.24
CA LYS A 51 -22.28 -4.65 14.34
C LYS A 51 -20.99 -4.37 15.08
N ILE A 52 -19.91 -4.01 14.38
CA ILE A 52 -18.63 -3.64 14.98
C ILE A 52 -18.80 -2.36 15.79
N GLU A 53 -19.42 -1.32 15.23
CA GLU A 53 -19.69 -0.05 15.91
C GLU A 53 -20.56 -0.25 17.16
N ALA A 54 -21.63 -1.07 17.06
CA ALA A 54 -22.46 -1.41 18.21
C ALA A 54 -21.68 -2.19 19.29
N GLY A 55 -20.79 -3.10 18.89
CA GLY A 55 -19.92 -3.84 19.79
C GLY A 55 -18.92 -2.94 20.52
N LEU A 56 -18.32 -1.99 19.80
CA LEU A 56 -17.42 -0.98 20.37
C LEU A 56 -18.16 -0.05 21.33
N SER A 57 -19.34 0.45 20.95
CA SER A 57 -20.18 1.28 21.82
C SER A 57 -20.58 0.54 23.11
N ALA A 58 -20.96 -0.73 23.00
CA ALA A 58 -21.30 -1.54 24.18
C ALA A 58 -20.08 -1.82 25.09
N LEU A 59 -18.88 -1.90 24.52
CA LEU A 59 -17.64 -2.01 25.29
C LEU A 59 -17.31 -0.70 26.01
N ASP A 60 -17.49 0.44 25.35
CA ASP A 60 -17.29 1.77 25.94
C ASP A 60 -18.22 2.02 27.13
N GLU A 61 -19.50 1.61 27.01
CA GLU A 61 -20.48 1.66 28.09
C GLU A 61 -20.06 0.80 29.29
N ARG A 62 -19.61 -0.45 29.04
CA ARG A 62 -19.20 -1.39 30.10
C ARG A 62 -17.90 -0.99 30.78
N GLN A 63 -16.97 -0.40 30.05
CA GLN A 63 -15.68 0.02 30.60
C GLN A 63 -15.79 1.35 31.36
N GLY A 64 -16.96 2.01 31.33
CA GLY A 64 -17.15 3.31 31.98
C GLY A 64 -16.24 4.40 31.39
N LEU A 65 -15.75 4.19 30.16
CA LEU A 65 -14.89 5.14 29.45
C LEU A 65 -15.68 6.35 28.92
N ALA A 66 -16.97 6.46 29.26
CA ALA A 66 -17.81 7.63 29.07
C ALA A 66 -17.26 8.93 29.74
N GLY A 67 -16.11 8.87 30.43
CA GLY A 67 -15.38 10.03 30.93
C GLY A 67 -13.95 10.10 30.42
N THR A 68 -13.74 10.88 29.37
CA THR A 68 -12.46 11.40 28.84
C THR A 68 -11.70 10.51 27.85
N ALA A 69 -11.78 10.87 26.57
CA ALA A 69 -10.76 10.53 25.56
C ALA A 69 -9.33 10.88 26.04
N GLU A 70 -9.20 11.86 26.96
CA GLU A 70 -7.93 12.14 27.64
C GLU A 70 -7.42 10.97 28.49
N GLY A 71 -8.28 10.16 29.12
CA GLY A 71 -7.90 9.03 29.97
C GLY A 71 -7.19 7.93 29.21
N MET A 72 -7.71 7.52 28.04
CA MET A 72 -7.06 6.52 27.18
C MET A 72 -5.71 7.01 26.65
N SER A 73 -5.61 8.29 26.25
CA SER A 73 -4.33 8.86 25.80
C SER A 73 -3.26 8.78 26.90
N ARG A 74 -3.64 8.97 28.17
CA ARG A 74 -2.73 8.86 29.32
C ARG A 74 -2.30 7.43 29.58
N VAL A 75 -3.20 6.45 29.45
CA VAL A 75 -2.86 5.03 29.62
C VAL A 75 -1.92 4.57 28.51
N VAL A 76 -2.23 4.89 27.26
CA VAL A 76 -1.38 4.56 26.10
C VAL A 76 -0.01 5.25 26.23
N MET A 77 0.02 6.53 26.58
CA MET A 77 1.27 7.26 26.79
C MET A 77 2.08 6.75 27.99
N ALA A 78 1.42 6.28 29.05
CA ALA A 78 2.09 5.68 30.20
C ALA A 78 2.74 4.35 29.82
N GLU A 79 2.04 3.52 29.04
CA GLU A 79 2.56 2.25 28.58
C GLU A 79 3.69 2.43 27.56
N TRP A 80 3.55 3.39 26.64
CA TRP A 80 4.61 3.76 25.71
C TRP A 80 5.86 4.27 26.44
N ARG A 81 5.70 5.13 27.46
CA ARG A 81 6.82 5.57 28.31
C ARG A 81 7.47 4.43 29.09
N ARG A 82 6.69 3.46 29.58
CA ARG A 82 7.24 2.26 30.24
C ARG A 82 8.08 1.43 29.28
N ARG A 83 7.60 1.21 28.05
CA ARG A 83 8.35 0.51 27.01
C ARG A 83 9.63 1.25 26.62
N GLN A 84 9.55 2.56 26.42
CA GLN A 84 10.76 3.37 26.17
C GLN A 84 11.76 3.28 27.32
N ALA A 85 11.32 3.43 28.57
CA ALA A 85 12.21 3.34 29.73
C ALA A 85 12.86 1.96 29.89
N ALA A 86 12.15 0.88 29.55
CA ALA A 86 12.68 -0.47 29.52
C ALA A 86 13.72 -0.64 28.41
N GLU A 87 13.47 -0.06 27.23
CA GLU A 87 14.41 -0.10 26.09
C GLU A 87 15.68 0.73 26.38
N SER A 88 15.53 1.91 26.98
CA SER A 88 16.66 2.75 27.40
C SER A 88 17.55 2.06 28.45
N ARG A 89 17.00 1.18 29.29
CA ARG A 89 17.80 0.37 30.23
C ARG A 89 18.57 -0.77 29.57
N ARG A 90 18.10 -1.26 28.42
CA ARG A 90 18.81 -2.30 27.65
C ARG A 90 20.01 -1.74 26.90
N VAL A 91 20.02 -0.44 26.61
CA VAL A 91 21.19 0.28 26.07
C VAL A 91 22.02 0.86 27.22
N ALA A 92 22.39 0.04 28.20
CA ALA A 92 23.64 0.33 28.92
C ALA A 92 24.75 0.27 27.85
N PRO A 93 25.59 1.30 27.68
CA PRO A 93 26.65 1.26 26.69
C PRO A 93 27.62 0.16 27.11
N GLN A 94 27.43 -1.04 26.57
CA GLN A 94 28.50 -2.00 26.50
C GLN A 94 29.57 -1.29 25.70
N ALA A 95 30.69 -0.98 26.33
CA ALA A 95 31.85 -0.44 25.66
C ALA A 95 32.21 -1.43 24.55
N VAL A 96 31.76 -1.13 23.32
CA VAL A 96 32.06 -1.93 22.14
C VAL A 96 33.51 -1.60 21.79
N GLU A 97 34.44 -2.26 22.47
CA GLU A 97 35.84 -2.22 22.12
C GLU A 97 36.02 -2.85 20.73
N GLY A 98 36.21 -1.99 19.73
CA GLY A 98 37.19 -2.23 18.66
C GLY A 98 36.87 -3.27 17.58
N ARG A 99 35.61 -3.66 17.33
CA ARG A 99 35.30 -4.69 16.30
C ARG A 99 34.26 -4.28 15.24
N GLY A 100 34.18 -2.99 14.90
CA GLY A 100 33.13 -2.48 14.00
C GLY A 100 33.52 -2.10 12.57
N TRP A 101 34.80 -1.82 12.26
CA TRP A 101 35.15 -1.15 11.00
C TRP A 101 34.78 -1.96 9.73
N ARG A 102 34.83 -3.29 9.76
CA ARG A 102 34.54 -4.13 8.58
C ARG A 102 33.05 -4.24 8.23
N TRP A 103 32.13 -3.89 9.12
CA TRP A 103 30.67 -4.03 8.88
C TRP A 103 29.98 -2.71 8.48
N TRP A 104 30.69 -1.59 8.47
CA TRP A 104 30.09 -0.31 8.04
C TRP A 104 29.83 -0.27 6.53
N HIS A 105 30.60 -1.04 5.75
CA HIS A 105 30.42 -1.12 4.30
C HIS A 105 29.10 -1.81 3.89
N THR A 106 28.62 -2.78 4.67
CA THR A 106 27.34 -3.45 4.36
C THR A 106 26.14 -2.55 4.67
N ALA A 107 26.21 -1.76 5.75
CA ALA A 107 25.19 -0.77 6.07
C ALA A 107 25.11 0.35 5.02
N ALA A 108 26.26 0.85 4.54
CA ALA A 108 26.31 1.87 3.49
C ALA A 108 25.74 1.36 2.16
N ALA A 109 26.04 0.11 1.79
CA ALA A 109 25.49 -0.51 0.58
C ALA A 109 23.96 -0.66 0.65
N ALA A 110 23.43 -1.11 1.79
CA ALA A 110 21.99 -1.21 1.99
C ALA A 110 21.28 0.15 1.88
N ALA A 111 21.85 1.20 2.50
CA ALA A 111 21.31 2.56 2.40
C ALA A 111 21.30 3.08 0.96
N ALA A 112 22.36 2.82 0.18
CA ALA A 112 22.42 3.23 -1.23
C ALA A 112 21.35 2.55 -2.09
N VAL A 113 21.10 1.25 -1.88
CA VAL A 113 20.02 0.51 -2.56
C VAL A 113 18.66 1.10 -2.19
N LEU A 114 18.43 1.41 -0.91
CA LEU A 114 17.18 1.99 -0.43
C LEU A 114 16.91 3.37 -1.02
N ILE A 115 17.94 4.23 -1.08
CA ILE A 115 17.86 5.56 -1.72
C ILE A 115 17.58 5.42 -3.22
N GLY A 116 18.27 4.49 -3.90
CA GLY A 116 18.03 4.22 -5.32
C GLY A 116 16.62 3.73 -5.59
N LEU A 117 16.08 2.87 -4.74
CA LEU A 117 14.71 2.37 -4.82
C LEU A 117 13.69 3.51 -4.64
N ILE A 118 13.89 4.38 -3.65
CA ILE A 118 13.01 5.54 -3.40
C ILE A 118 13.06 6.52 -4.57
N ALA A 119 14.26 6.82 -5.09
CA ALA A 119 14.43 7.70 -6.23
C ALA A 119 13.79 7.11 -7.50
N TRP A 120 13.94 5.80 -7.71
CA TRP A 120 13.31 5.09 -8.82
C TRP A 120 11.79 5.18 -8.73
N TRP A 121 11.21 4.89 -7.57
CA TRP A 121 9.76 5.00 -7.34
C TRP A 121 9.25 6.43 -7.55
N GLY A 122 9.97 7.44 -7.04
CA GLY A 122 9.62 8.85 -7.20
C GLY A 122 9.74 9.36 -8.65
N LEU A 123 10.66 8.81 -9.44
CA LEU A 123 10.76 9.14 -10.87
C LEU A 123 9.75 8.38 -11.73
N SER A 124 9.39 7.14 -11.38
CA SER A 124 8.38 6.36 -12.11
C SER A 124 6.95 6.82 -11.83
N GLY A 125 6.70 7.43 -10.67
CA GLY A 125 5.42 8.01 -10.29
C GLY A 125 5.22 9.38 -10.93
N GLY A 126 5.26 9.43 -12.27
CA GLY A 126 5.19 10.60 -13.14
C GLY A 126 4.66 11.86 -12.48
N TRP A 127 5.58 12.66 -11.92
CA TRP A 127 5.31 14.07 -11.67
C TRP A 127 5.23 14.71 -13.05
N VAL A 128 4.05 14.67 -13.66
CA VAL A 128 3.75 15.49 -14.83
C VAL A 128 3.70 16.91 -14.28
N PRO A 129 4.70 17.77 -14.56
CA PRO A 129 4.53 19.18 -14.28
C PRO A 129 3.23 19.59 -14.98
N GLU A 130 2.26 20.01 -14.18
CA GLU A 130 1.02 20.58 -14.69
C GLU A 130 1.43 21.60 -15.77
N PRO A 131 0.95 21.44 -17.02
CA PRO A 131 1.36 22.31 -18.10
C PRO A 131 0.98 23.72 -17.68
N THR A 132 1.99 24.52 -17.35
CA THR A 132 1.82 25.92 -17.06
C THR A 132 1.08 26.51 -18.27
N PRO A 133 -0.06 27.20 -18.09
CA PRO A 133 -0.76 27.87 -19.17
C PRO A 133 0.05 29.11 -19.59
N GLU A 134 1.26 28.89 -20.08
CA GLU A 134 2.13 29.94 -20.56
C GLU A 134 1.91 30.08 -22.07
N ARG A 135 1.10 31.08 -22.42
CA ARG A 135 1.09 31.78 -23.70
C ARG A 135 0.76 30.92 -24.94
N GLN A 136 -0.54 30.78 -25.18
CA GLN A 136 -1.04 30.93 -26.56
C GLN A 136 -0.76 32.38 -27.02
N ILE A 137 0.42 32.61 -27.59
CA ILE A 137 0.64 33.76 -28.47
C ILE A 137 0.50 33.24 -29.90
N ALA A 138 -0.39 33.91 -30.61
CA ALA A 138 -0.76 33.69 -31.99
C ALA A 138 0.44 33.59 -32.94
N GLY A 139 0.37 32.61 -33.84
CA GLY A 139 1.23 32.42 -35.01
C GLY A 139 1.01 31.00 -35.50
N GLY A 140 0.14 30.73 -36.47
CA GLY A 140 0.26 31.25 -37.83
C GLY A 140 1.34 30.44 -38.56
N GLY A 141 0.99 29.23 -39.00
CA GLY A 141 1.92 28.31 -39.65
C GLY A 141 1.21 27.08 -40.21
N SER A 142 0.52 27.29 -41.32
CA SER A 142 0.04 26.22 -42.20
C SER A 142 1.24 25.60 -42.91
N GLY A 143 1.38 24.27 -42.86
CA GLY A 143 2.31 23.54 -43.72
C GLY A 143 2.81 22.23 -43.13
N GLU A 144 2.39 21.12 -43.75
CA GLU A 144 3.11 19.84 -43.83
C GLU A 144 3.40 19.07 -42.54
N THR A 145 2.69 17.95 -42.34
CA THR A 145 3.29 16.63 -42.05
C THR A 145 2.22 15.53 -42.16
N GLN A 146 1.81 15.19 -43.39
CA GLN A 146 0.99 13.99 -43.65
C GLN A 146 1.83 12.69 -43.66
N GLY A 147 3.13 12.76 -43.37
CA GLY A 147 4.05 11.61 -43.38
C GLY A 147 4.31 10.94 -42.02
N ASP A 148 3.93 11.56 -40.90
CA ASP A 148 4.31 11.05 -39.57
C ASP A 148 3.26 10.17 -38.90
N ALA A 149 2.02 10.15 -39.43
CA ALA A 149 0.94 9.31 -38.91
C ALA A 149 1.15 7.81 -39.18
N GLU A 150 1.81 7.43 -40.29
CA GLU A 150 2.10 6.02 -40.59
C GLU A 150 3.24 5.45 -39.75
N LYS A 151 4.21 6.28 -39.31
CA LYS A 151 5.30 5.81 -38.43
C LYS A 151 4.84 5.55 -37.00
N LEU A 152 3.82 6.26 -36.52
CA LEU A 152 3.28 6.05 -35.18
C LEU A 152 2.39 4.80 -35.11
N ALA A 153 1.62 4.49 -36.15
CA ALA A 153 0.82 3.26 -36.21
C ALA A 153 1.66 1.97 -36.25
N MET A 154 2.92 2.04 -36.71
CA MET A 154 3.81 0.87 -36.80
C MET A 154 4.60 0.61 -35.51
N LEU A 155 4.70 1.58 -34.59
CA LEU A 155 5.41 1.45 -33.31
C LEU A 155 4.49 1.08 -32.13
N GLU A 156 3.18 1.33 -32.20
CA GLU A 156 2.23 0.94 -31.14
C GLU A 156 1.94 -0.57 -31.07
N GLY A 157 2.26 -1.34 -32.12
CA GLY A 157 2.05 -2.80 -32.14
C GLY A 157 3.12 -3.62 -31.39
N SER A 158 4.22 -2.99 -30.96
CA SER A 158 5.41 -3.70 -30.43
C SER A 158 5.65 -3.50 -28.92
N LEU A 159 4.90 -2.63 -28.25
CA LEU A 159 5.24 -2.21 -26.88
C LEU A 159 4.45 -2.95 -25.77
N TRP A 160 3.45 -3.75 -26.13
CA TRP A 160 2.55 -4.41 -25.16
C TRP A 160 2.90 -5.88 -24.87
N ASP A 161 3.97 -6.42 -25.44
CA ASP A 161 4.43 -7.80 -25.19
C ASP A 161 5.35 -7.90 -23.96
N VAL A 162 4.91 -7.31 -22.83
CA VAL A 162 5.62 -7.35 -21.53
C VAL A 162 4.74 -8.00 -20.44
N SER A 163 3.65 -8.67 -20.82
CA SER A 163 2.68 -9.22 -19.87
C SER A 163 2.57 -10.75 -19.89
N GLN A 164 3.69 -11.45 -20.11
CA GLN A 164 3.81 -12.82 -19.61
C GLN A 164 4.71 -12.82 -18.37
N PRO A 165 4.16 -13.05 -17.16
CA PRO A 165 4.99 -13.31 -16.00
C PRO A 165 5.84 -14.53 -16.32
N ASN A 166 7.15 -14.33 -16.34
CA ASN A 166 8.13 -15.37 -16.62
C ASN A 166 7.86 -16.54 -15.65
N ASP A 167 7.40 -17.69 -16.14
CA ASP A 167 7.06 -18.88 -15.34
C ASP A 167 8.20 -19.29 -14.37
N SER A 168 9.42 -18.87 -14.68
CA SER A 168 10.61 -19.01 -13.84
C SER A 168 10.53 -18.29 -12.49
N MET A 169 9.85 -17.13 -12.41
CA MET A 169 9.72 -16.34 -11.17
C MET A 169 8.74 -16.99 -10.19
N LEU A 170 7.67 -17.61 -10.71
CA LEU A 170 6.70 -18.35 -9.90
C LEU A 170 7.35 -19.59 -9.26
N ALA A 171 8.16 -20.34 -10.02
CA ALA A 171 8.89 -21.48 -9.48
C ALA A 171 9.91 -21.09 -8.38
N VAL A 172 10.58 -19.94 -8.52
CA VAL A 172 11.50 -19.43 -7.49
C VAL A 172 10.75 -18.96 -6.25
N ALA A 173 9.59 -18.31 -6.41
CA ALA A 173 8.75 -17.89 -5.29
C ALA A 173 8.19 -19.08 -4.51
N GLU A 174 7.73 -20.14 -5.21
CA GLU A 174 7.24 -21.37 -4.56
C GLU A 174 8.35 -22.12 -3.82
N MET A 175 9.56 -22.15 -4.38
CA MET A 175 10.72 -22.75 -3.71
C MET A 175 11.07 -22.02 -2.41
N HIS A 176 11.08 -20.69 -2.42
CA HIS A 176 11.33 -19.88 -1.22
C HIS A 176 10.23 -20.01 -0.17
N LEU A 177 8.97 -20.13 -0.59
CA LEU A 177 7.86 -20.32 0.33
C LEU A 177 7.98 -21.64 1.08
N ALA A 178 8.33 -22.73 0.38
CA ALA A 178 8.50 -24.05 0.98
C ALA A 178 9.69 -24.14 1.95
N GLU A 179 10.74 -23.34 1.72
CA GLU A 179 11.89 -23.26 2.62
C GLU A 179 11.54 -22.52 3.92
N LEU A 180 10.77 -21.44 3.84
CA LEU A 180 10.28 -20.71 5.01
C LEU A 180 9.35 -21.55 5.89
N THR A 181 8.49 -22.39 5.31
CA THR A 181 7.60 -23.25 6.11
C THR A 181 8.37 -24.31 6.91
N ARG A 182 9.44 -24.89 6.34
CA ARG A 182 10.28 -25.86 7.08
C ARG A 182 11.02 -25.23 8.25
N ASP A 183 11.52 -24.00 8.07
CA ASP A 183 12.21 -23.31 9.15
C ASP A 183 11.24 -22.88 10.26
N PHE A 184 9.99 -22.57 9.92
CA PHE A 184 8.94 -22.31 10.90
C PHE A 184 8.59 -23.54 11.74
N ASP A 185 8.40 -24.71 11.12
CA ASP A 185 8.12 -25.96 11.85
C ASP A 185 9.29 -26.37 12.75
N ARG A 186 10.54 -26.22 12.27
CA ARG A 186 11.74 -26.47 13.07
C ARG A 186 11.83 -25.55 14.30
N TRP A 187 11.34 -24.32 14.19
CA TRP A 187 11.28 -23.39 15.32
C TRP A 187 10.16 -23.76 16.32
N SER A 188 9.00 -24.20 15.81
CA SER A 188 7.85 -24.61 16.62
C SER A 188 8.13 -25.84 17.49
N ASP A 189 8.87 -26.83 16.98
CA ASP A 189 9.17 -28.08 17.70
C ASP A 189 10.28 -27.93 18.76
N GLY A 190 10.97 -26.78 18.79
CA GLY A 190 12.10 -26.51 19.68
C GLY A 190 11.78 -25.60 20.88
N ALA A 191 10.54 -25.15 21.06
CA ALA A 191 10.15 -24.29 22.17
C ALA A 191 9.83 -25.13 23.43
N PRO A 192 10.55 -24.96 24.55
CA PRO A 192 10.34 -25.70 25.79
C PRO A 192 9.07 -25.29 26.57
#